data_AF-A0A4Q2LYT2-F1
#
_entry.id   AF-A0A4Q2LYT2-F1
#
_cell.length_a   1.000
_cell.length_b   1.000
_cell.length_c   1.000
_cell.angle_alpha   90.00
_cell.angle_beta   90.00
_cell.angle_gamma   90.00
#
_symmetry.space_group_name_H-M   'P 1'
#
loop_
_entity.id
_entity.type
_entity.pdbx_description
1 polymer ?
#
loop_
_entity_poly.entity_id
_entity_poly.type
_entity_poly.pdbx_seq_one_letter_code
_entity_poly.pdbx_strand_id
1 'polypeptide(L)'
;MEFIQNLLVTCTIASLALSVVFSLRSRRSKIPRTRGLNTARMNICMGIMLVLMALIQMVSFSGSTIRVIVGSLFLVLGLFNLFAGLRNHSTFRAMKQ
;
A
#
# COMPACT_ATOMS: atom_id res chain seq x y z
N MET A 1 -18.16 11.67 -11.90
CA MET A 1 -17.69 11.17 -10.57
C MET A 1 -17.50 9.65 -10.57
N GLU A 2 -18.44 8.88 -11.13
CA GLU A 2 -18.35 7.40 -11.16
C GLU A 2 -17.07 6.85 -11.82
N PHE A 3 -16.60 7.47 -12.91
CA PHE A 3 -15.35 7.06 -13.57
C PHE A 3 -14.13 7.10 -12.64
N ILE A 4 -13.97 8.18 -11.86
CA ILE A 4 -12.84 8.34 -10.93
C ILE A 4 -12.92 7.29 -9.84
N GLN A 5 -14.11 7.03 -9.30
CA GLN A 5 -14.32 6.02 -8.27
C GLN A 5 -13.99 4.62 -8.78
N ASN A 6 -14.46 4.25 -9.98
CA ASN A 6 -14.17 2.95 -10.59
C ASN A 6 -12.69 2.76 -10.88
N LEU A 7 -12.00 3.82 -11.33
CA LEU A 7 -10.55 3.81 -11.52
C LEU A 7 -9.82 3.56 -10.20
N LEU A 8 -10.15 4.31 -9.15
CA LEU A 8 -9.53 4.15 -7.82
C LEU A 8 -9.76 2.75 -7.25
N VAL A 9 -10.97 2.19 -7.39
CA VAL A 9 -11.30 0.83 -6.96
C VAL A 9 -10.45 -0.20 -7.72
N THR A 10 -10.33 -0.05 -9.04
CA THR A 10 -9.52 -0.93 -9.88
C THR A 10 -8.05 -0.91 -9.47
N CYS A 11 -7.48 0.30 -9.28
CA CYS A 11 -6.11 0.46 -8.79
C CYS A 11 -5.93 -0.13 -7.39
N THR A 12 -6.94 -0.01 -6.51
CA THR A 12 -6.91 -0.59 -5.17
C THR A 12 -6.84 -2.11 -5.24
N ILE A 13 -7.69 -2.76 -6.04
CA ILE A 13 -7.70 -4.22 -6.22
C ILE A 13 -6.36 -4.69 -6.82
N ALA A 14 -5.81 -3.97 -7.81
CA ALA A 14 -4.51 -4.29 -8.37
C ALA A 14 -3.38 -4.20 -7.32
N SER A 15 -3.38 -3.15 -6.49
CA SER A 15 -2.40 -2.97 -5.41
C SER A 15 -2.52 -4.04 -4.31
N LEU A 16 -3.74 -4.48 -4.01
CA LEU A 16 -4.02 -5.60 -3.10
C LEU A 16 -3.42 -6.91 -3.65
N ALA A 17 -3.69 -7.23 -4.92
CA ALA A 17 -3.17 -8.44 -5.55
C ALA A 17 -1.62 -8.47 -5.52
N LEU A 18 -0.98 -7.34 -5.83
CA LEU A 18 0.48 -7.20 -5.74
C LEU A 18 0.98 -7.37 -4.30
N SER A 19 0.30 -6.78 -3.32
CA SER A 19 0.64 -6.93 -1.90
C SER A 19 0.62 -8.41 -1.48
N VAL A 20 -0.42 -9.15 -1.87
CA VAL A 20 -0.54 -10.60 -1.59
C VAL A 20 0.60 -11.38 -2.24
N VAL A 21 0.92 -11.10 -3.51
CA VAL A 21 2.03 -11.76 -4.22
C VAL A 21 3.36 -11.52 -3.50
N PHE A 22 3.66 -10.29 -3.10
CA PHE A 22 4.89 -9.98 -2.36
C PHE A 22 4.89 -10.55 -0.94
N SER A 23 3.74 -10.65 -0.28
CA SER A 23 3.58 -11.31 1.01
C SER A 23 3.95 -12.80 0.93
N LEU A 24 3.40 -13.52 -0.05
CA LEU A 24 3.72 -14.92 -0.29
C LEU A 24 5.19 -15.12 -0.64
N ARG A 25 5.75 -14.27 -1.51
CA ARG A 25 7.18 -14.32 -1.88
C ARG A 25 8.09 -14.01 -0.70
N SER A 26 7.72 -13.06 0.16
CA SER A 26 8.48 -12.73 1.37
C SER A 26 8.52 -13.92 2.33
N ARG A 27 7.38 -14.55 2.60
CA ARG A 27 7.29 -15.72 3.49
C ARG A 27 8.06 -16.93 2.97
N ARG A 28 8.13 -17.11 1.64
CA ARG A 28 8.87 -18.22 1.01
C ARG A 28 10.37 -17.96 0.84
N SER A 29 10.85 -16.73 1.04
CA SER A 29 12.25 -16.36 0.84
C SER A 29 13.11 -16.74 2.04
N LYS A 30 14.11 -17.63 1.84
CA LYS A 30 15.08 -18.01 2.87
C LYS A 30 16.24 -17.02 3.03
N ILE A 31 16.60 -16.31 1.95
CA ILE A 31 17.71 -15.35 1.95
C ILE A 31 17.24 -14.03 2.60
N PRO A 32 17.94 -13.49 3.62
CA PRO A 32 17.53 -12.27 4.32
C PRO A 32 17.34 -11.06 3.40
N ARG A 33 18.22 -10.89 2.40
CA ARG A 33 18.14 -9.81 1.41
C ARG A 33 16.87 -9.88 0.56
N THR A 34 16.56 -11.05 0.00
CA THR A 34 15.37 -11.21 -0.87
C THR A 34 14.08 -11.13 -0.07
N ARG A 35 14.07 -11.66 1.15
CA ARG A 35 12.97 -11.50 2.10
C ARG A 35 12.74 -10.03 2.46
N GLY A 36 13.81 -9.29 2.75
CA GLY A 36 13.75 -7.85 3.04
C GLY A 36 13.19 -7.04 1.87
N LEU A 37 13.67 -7.32 0.65
CA LEU A 37 13.20 -6.65 -0.57
C LEU A 37 11.72 -6.94 -0.87
N ASN A 38 11.30 -8.20 -0.72
CA ASN A 38 9.90 -8.58 -0.90
C ASN A 38 9.00 -7.96 0.16
N THR A 39 9.46 -7.89 1.41
CA THR A 39 8.73 -7.21 2.51
C THR A 39 8.61 -5.71 2.26
N ALA A 40 9.68 -5.07 1.78
CA ALA A 40 9.66 -3.65 1.44
C ALA A 40 8.67 -3.36 0.30
N ARG A 41 8.65 -4.18 -0.75
CA ARG A 41 7.66 -4.08 -1.85
C ARG A 41 6.23 -4.30 -1.36
N MET A 42 6.01 -5.27 -0.47
CA MET A 42 4.71 -5.50 0.15
C MET A 42 4.24 -4.25 0.92
N ASN A 43 5.09 -3.62 1.73
CA ASN A 43 4.75 -2.41 2.47
C ASN A 43 4.44 -1.22 1.53
N ILE A 44 5.19 -1.08 0.44
CA ILE A 44 4.89 -0.07 -0.60
C ILE A 44 3.51 -0.32 -1.21
N CYS A 45 3.21 -1.56 -1.63
CA CYS A 45 1.91 -1.91 -2.22
C CYS A 45 0.76 -1.69 -1.22
N MET A 46 0.91 -2.09 0.04
CA MET A 46 -0.08 -1.82 1.08
C MET A 46 -0.23 -0.32 1.36
N GLY A 47 0.86 0.44 1.34
CA GLY A 47 0.84 1.90 1.49
C GLY A 47 0.03 2.56 0.38
N ILE A 48 0.30 2.21 -0.88
CA ILE A 48 -0.45 2.68 -2.06
C ILE A 48 -1.92 2.31 -1.94
N MET A 49 -2.23 1.07 -1.58
CA MET A 49 -3.60 0.59 -1.38
C MET A 49 -4.36 1.45 -0.36
N LEU A 50 -3.77 1.71 0.80
CA LEU A 50 -4.40 2.52 1.85
C LEU A 50 -4.61 3.97 1.42
N VAL A 51 -3.65 4.56 0.69
CA VAL A 51 -3.82 5.90 0.10
C VAL A 51 -4.98 5.92 -0.90
N LEU A 52 -5.07 4.93 -1.79
CA LEU A 52 -6.19 4.83 -2.74
C LEU A 52 -7.53 4.65 -2.02
N MET A 53 -7.58 3.85 -0.95
CA MET A 53 -8.77 3.69 -0.12
C MET A 53 -9.17 4.99 0.58
N ALA A 54 -8.21 5.78 1.07
CA ALA A 54 -8.47 7.10 1.63
C ALA A 54 -9.07 8.04 0.58
N LEU A 55 -8.53 8.06 -0.63
CA LEU A 55 -9.06 8.84 -1.74
C LEU A 55 -10.50 8.42 -2.07
N ILE A 56 -10.80 7.12 -2.12
CA ILE A 56 -12.17 6.63 -2.35
C ILE A 56 -13.15 7.20 -1.31
N GLN A 57 -12.77 7.25 -0.04
CA GLN A 57 -13.60 7.82 1.02
C GLN A 57 -13.82 9.33 0.83
N MET A 58 -12.80 10.06 0.36
CA MET A 58 -12.86 11.52 0.14
C MET A 58 -13.71 11.92 -1.08
N VAL A 59 -13.61 11.20 -2.20
CA VAL A 59 -14.44 11.50 -3.40
C VAL A 59 -15.87 10.95 -3.31
N SER A 60 -16.15 10.03 -2.39
CA SER A 60 -17.49 9.51 -2.16
C SER A 60 -18.34 10.54 -1.41
N PHE A 61 -18.98 11.45 -2.17
CA PHE A 61 -19.79 12.57 -1.68
C PHE A 61 -21.00 12.09 -0.85
N SER A 62 -20.81 11.99 0.46
CA SER A 62 -21.86 12.03 1.47
C SER A 62 -21.21 12.63 2.71
N GLY A 63 -21.84 13.62 3.36
CA GLY A 63 -21.29 14.37 4.50
C GLY A 63 -21.12 13.56 5.79
N SER A 64 -20.62 12.33 5.67
CA SER A 64 -20.44 11.38 6.75
C SER A 64 -19.10 11.63 7.45
N THR A 65 -19.18 12.07 8.70
CA THR A 65 -18.02 12.22 9.60
C THR A 65 -17.22 10.92 9.70
N ILE A 66 -17.88 9.75 9.64
CA ILE A 66 -17.22 8.44 9.68
C ILE A 66 -16.26 8.27 8.50
N ARG A 67 -16.67 8.64 7.28
CA ARG A 67 -15.82 8.53 6.09
C ARG A 67 -14.59 9.41 6.19
N VAL A 68 -14.74 10.62 6.75
CA VAL A 68 -13.63 11.54 6.97
C VAL A 68 -12.62 10.91 7.95
N ILE A 69 -13.09 10.43 9.10
CA ILE A 69 -12.23 9.80 10.12
C ILE A 69 -11.50 8.58 9.54
N VAL A 70 -12.24 7.66 8.90
CA VAL A 70 -11.67 6.43 8.31
C VAL A 70 -10.70 6.76 7.19
N GLY A 71 -11.04 7.73 6.32
CA GLY A 71 -10.18 8.19 5.24
C GLY A 71 -8.87 8.79 5.77
N SER A 72 -8.93 9.61 6.81
CA SER A 72 -7.73 10.17 7.46
C SER A 72 -6.85 9.09 8.08
N LEU A 73 -7.42 8.09 8.76
CA LEU A 73 -6.67 6.97 9.32
C LEU A 73 -5.96 6.16 8.22
N PHE A 74 -6.67 5.82 7.14
CA PHE A 74 -6.08 5.14 6.00
C PHE A 74 -4.97 5.96 5.34
N LEU A 75 -5.13 7.28 5.24
CA LEU A 75 -4.11 8.15 4.67
C LEU A 75 -2.83 8.14 5.52
N VAL A 76 -2.95 8.30 6.84
CA VAL A 76 -1.79 8.31 7.76
C VAL A 76 -1.07 6.95 7.73
N LEU A 77 -1.82 5.85 7.86
CA LEU A 77 -1.25 4.50 7.81
C LEU A 77 -0.63 4.20 6.44
N GLY A 78 -1.27 4.64 5.37
CA GLY A 78 -0.79 4.46 4.00
C GLY A 78 0.52 5.18 3.75
N LEU A 79 0.63 6.45 4.16
CA LEU A 79 1.85 7.24 4.06
C LEU A 79 2.99 6.65 4.89
N PHE A 80 2.69 6.20 6.11
CA PHE A 80 3.69 5.55 6.96
C PHE A 80 4.23 4.26 6.31
N ASN A 81 3.35 3.39 5.80
CA ASN A 81 3.74 2.16 5.11
C ASN A 81 4.52 2.43 3.83
N LEU A 82 4.14 3.48 3.07
CA LEU A 82 4.85 3.88 1.87
C LEU A 82 6.26 4.38 2.18
N PHE A 83 6.40 5.28 3.17
CA PHE A 83 7.69 5.80 3.59
C PHE A 83 8.61 4.70 4.13
N ALA A 84 8.11 3.87 5.06
CA ALA A 84 8.85 2.76 5.62
C ALA A 84 9.25 1.73 4.55
N GLY A 85 8.33 1.44 3.61
CA GLY A 85 8.57 0.55 2.48
C GLY A 85 9.67 1.07 1.55
N LEU A 86 9.64 2.34 1.18
CA LEU A 86 10.65 2.98 0.33
C LEU A 86 12.03 3.00 1.02
N ARG A 87 12.08 3.38 2.30
CA ARG A 87 13.33 3.37 3.10
C ARG A 87 13.93 1.97 3.17
N ASN A 88 13.12 0.96 3.48
CA ASN A 88 13.58 -0.42 3.56
C ASN A 88 14.01 -0.95 2.19
N HIS A 89 13.29 -0.62 1.13
CA HIS A 89 13.64 -1.05 -0.23
C HIS A 89 15.02 -0.52 -0.64
N SER A 90 15.30 0.76 -0.38
CA SER A 90 16.62 1.35 -0.63
C SER A 90 17.73 0.67 0.18
N THR A 91 17.46 0.39 1.46
CA THR A 91 18.43 -0.26 2.37
C THR A 91 18.78 -1.68 1.90
N PHE A 92 17.77 -2.53 1.61
CA PHE A 92 18.00 -3.90 1.14
C PHE A 92 18.57 -3.96 -0.29
N ARG A 93 18.30 -2.95 -1.12
CA ARG A 93 18.91 -2.84 -2.45
C ARG A 93 20.40 -2.53 -2.37
N ALA A 94 20.82 -1.73 -1.38
CA ALA A 94 22.21 -1.37 -1.14
C ALA A 94 23.03 -2.47 -0.45
N MET A 95 22.39 -3.45 0.22
CA MET A 95 23.11 -4.62 0.74
C MET A 95 23.76 -5.42 -0.41
N LYS A 96 25.09 -5.54 -0.36
CA LYS A 96 25.88 -6.44 -1.21
C LYS A 96 25.50 -7.90 -0.89
N GLN A 97 25.48 -8.74 -1.93
CA GLN A 97 25.16 -10.18 -1.81
C GLN A 97 26.20 -10.92 -0.98
#